data_AF-A0A7V3CU97-F1
#
_entry.id   AF-A0A7V3CU97-F1
#
_cell.length_a   1.000
_cell.length_b   1.000
_cell.length_c   1.000
_cell.angle_alpha   90.00
_cell.angle_beta   90.00
_cell.angle_gamma   90.00
#
_symmetry.space_group_name_H-M   'P 1'
#
loop_
_entity.id
_entity.type
_entity.pdbx_description
1 polymer ?
#
loop_
_entity_poly.entity_id
_entity_poly.type
_entity_poly.pdbx_seq_one_letter_code
_entity_poly.pdbx_strand_id
1 'polypeptide(L)' 'ADKDTDEILGVHMIGPRAADMIMEAVVAMEYRATAEDIARICPPHPTFTEALKEAALDATEKRALHI' A
#
# COMPACT_ATOMS: atom_id res chain seq x y z
N ALA A 1 -2.28 -7.05 6.20
CA ALA A 1 -3.02 -6.15 7.12
C ALA A 1 -3.51 -6.95 8.32
N ASP A 2 -4.25 -6.33 9.25
CA ASP A 2 -5.01 -7.08 10.24
C ASP A 2 -5.88 -8.15 9.54
N LYS A 3 -5.95 -9.35 10.12
CA LYS A 3 -6.58 -10.49 9.45
C LYS A 3 -8.10 -10.38 9.40
N ASP A 4 -8.69 -9.74 10.40
CA ASP A 4 -10.14 -9.71 10.59
C ASP A 4 -10.74 -8.41 10.05
N THR A 5 -9.98 -7.30 10.07
CA THR A 5 -10.47 -5.97 9.64
C THR A 5 -9.85 -5.44 8.36
N ASP A 6 -8.79 -6.08 7.85
CA ASP A 6 -7.95 -5.58 6.74
C ASP A 6 -7.28 -4.21 6.99
N GLU A 7 -7.30 -3.69 8.22
CA GLU A 7 -6.66 -2.42 8.59
C GLU A 7 -5.14 -2.49 8.45
N ILE A 8 -4.53 -1.44 7.89
CA ILE A 8 -3.08 -1.34 7.76
C ILE A 8 -2.47 -1.03 9.13
N LEU A 9 -1.67 -1.97 9.65
CA LEU A 9 -0.98 -1.83 10.94
C LEU A 9 0.43 -1.26 10.81
N GLY A 10 0.98 -1.25 9.61
CA GLY A 10 2.33 -0.77 9.34
C GLY A 10 2.72 -0.93 7.87
N VAL A 11 3.55 -0.01 7.40
CA VAL A 11 4.16 -0.07 6.07
C VAL A 11 5.66 0.13 6.22
N HIS A 12 6.43 -0.78 5.62
CA HIS A 12 7.89 -0.75 5.64
C HIS A 12 8.39 -0.71 4.20
N MET A 13 9.19 0.30 3.87
CA MET A 13 9.68 0.52 2.51
C MET A 13 11.21 0.52 2.48
N ILE A 14 11.76 -0.12 1.46
CA ILE A 14 13.17 -0.05 1.10
C ILE A 14 13.28 0.08 -0.42
N GLY A 15 13.95 1.12 -0.89
CA GLY A 15 14.11 1.38 -2.32
C GLY A 15 14.29 2.87 -2.64
N PRO A 16 14.46 3.21 -3.93
CA PRO A 16 14.55 4.60 -4.37
C PRO A 16 13.30 5.39 -3.96
N ARG A 17 13.48 6.64 -3.53
CA ARG A 17 12.40 7.56 -3.13
C ARG A 17 11.50 7.09 -1.97
N ALA A 18 11.92 6.08 -1.19
CA ALA A 18 11.17 5.63 -0.02
C ALA A 18 10.90 6.77 1.00
N ALA A 19 11.82 7.72 1.12
CA ALA A 19 11.68 8.89 1.98
C ALA A 19 10.46 9.78 1.60
N ASP A 20 10.10 9.83 0.32
CA ASP A 20 8.96 10.61 -0.16
C ASP A 20 7.67 9.77 -0.21
N MET A 21 7.79 8.50 -0.65
CA MET A 21 6.64 7.59 -0.79
C MET A 21 5.99 7.23 0.55
N ILE A 22 6.78 7.19 1.64
CA ILE A 22 6.27 6.81 2.96
C ILE A 22 5.13 7.73 3.43
N MET A 23 5.03 8.96 2.90
CA MET A 23 3.94 9.88 3.22
C MET A 23 2.56 9.35 2.81
N GLU A 24 2.46 8.58 1.71
CA GLU A 24 1.19 7.93 1.32
C GLU A 24 0.72 6.95 2.40
N ALA A 25 1.64 6.14 2.94
CA ALA A 25 1.36 5.22 4.04
C ALA A 25 1.02 5.95 5.34
N VAL A 26 1.70 7.06 5.65
CA VAL A 26 1.39 7.90 6.82
C VAL A 26 -0.06 8.40 6.75
N VAL A 27 -0.49 8.95 5.61
CA VAL A 27 -1.87 9.41 5.43
C VAL A 27 -2.85 8.25 5.52
N ALA A 28 -2.55 7.12 4.88
CA ALA A 28 -3.42 5.95 4.91
C ALA A 28 -3.65 5.44 6.35
N MET A 29 -2.57 5.33 7.14
CA MET A 29 -2.66 4.87 8.53
C MET A 29 -3.36 5.88 9.45
N GLU A 30 -3.20 7.19 9.23
CA GLU A 30 -3.92 8.23 9.99
C GLU A 30 -5.44 8.10 9.85
N TYR A 31 -5.91 7.70 8.66
CA TYR A 31 -7.32 7.45 8.38
C TYR A 31 -7.76 6.00 8.61
N ARG A 32 -6.90 5.15 9.20
CA ARG A 32 -7.18 3.71 9.43
C ARG A 32 -7.59 2.97 8.15
N ALA A 33 -6.96 3.32 7.03
CA ALA A 33 -7.23 2.70 5.75
C ALA A 33 -6.95 1.20 5.79
N THR A 34 -7.73 0.45 5.03
CA THR A 34 -7.51 -0.98 4.80
C THR A 34 -6.48 -1.22 3.69
N ALA A 35 -5.95 -2.44 3.58
CA ALA A 35 -5.13 -2.80 2.43
C ALA A 35 -5.95 -2.76 1.14
N GLU A 36 -7.24 -3.11 1.18
CA GLU A 36 -8.13 -2.96 0.04
C GLU A 36 -8.26 -1.49 -0.43
N ASP A 37 -8.33 -0.53 0.51
CA ASP A 37 -8.42 0.89 0.17
C ASP A 37 -7.22 1.34 -0.67
N ILE A 38 -5.99 1.04 -0.23
CA ILE A 38 -4.77 1.35 -1.00
C ILE A 38 -4.75 0.59 -2.32
N ALA A 39 -5.14 -0.68 -2.33
CA ALA A 39 -5.16 -1.51 -3.53
C ALA A 39 -6.09 -0.96 -4.63
N ARG A 40 -7.15 -0.24 -4.25
CA ARG A 40 -8.14 0.36 -5.17
C ARG A 40 -7.81 1.79 -5.57
N ILE A 41 -6.91 2.48 -4.87
CA ILE A 41 -6.39 3.78 -5.31
C ILE A 41 -5.69 3.63 -6.67
N CYS A 42 -5.81 4.65 -7.51
CA CYS A 42 -5.16 4.70 -8.82
C CYS A 42 -3.83 5.45 -8.73
N PRO A 43 -2.68 4.76 -8.64
CA PRO A 43 -1.38 5.40 -8.73
C PRO A 43 -1.09 5.81 -10.19
N PRO A 44 -0.36 6.92 -10.41
CA PRO A 44 0.14 7.25 -11.73
C PRO A 44 1.10 6.17 -12.25
N HIS A 45 0.99 5.84 -13.54
CA HIS A 45 1.92 4.94 -14.22
C HIS A 45 2.81 5.73 -15.20
N PRO A 46 4.14 5.52 -15.22
CA PRO A 46 4.96 4.65 -14.37
C PRO A 46 5.53 5.38 -13.13
N THR A 47 5.36 4.84 -11.92
CA THR A 47 5.91 5.40 -10.67
C THR A 47 6.30 4.33 -9.64
N PHE A 48 7.18 4.69 -8.68
CA PHE A 48 7.55 3.78 -7.60
C PHE A 48 6.40 3.48 -6.63
N THR A 49 5.39 4.34 -6.51
CA THR A 49 4.24 4.13 -5.61
C THR A 49 3.33 3.01 -6.10
N GLU A 50 3.44 2.58 -7.36
CA GLU A 50 2.78 1.37 -7.86
C GLU A 50 3.14 0.13 -7.01
N ALA A 51 4.37 0.06 -6.48
CA ALA A 51 4.79 -1.03 -5.61
C ALA A 51 3.99 -1.07 -4.29
N LEU A 52 3.55 0.09 -3.77
CA LEU A 52 2.69 0.14 -2.59
C LEU A 52 1.30 -0.42 -2.90
N LYS A 53 0.73 -0.10 -4.07
CA LYS A 53 -0.52 -0.69 -4.54
C LYS A 53 -0.40 -2.22 -4.71
N GLU A 54 0.65 -2.71 -5.34
CA GLU A 54 0.87 -4.15 -5.53
C GLU A 54 1.08 -4.88 -4.20
N ALA A 55 1.81 -4.27 -3.25
CA ALA A 55 1.95 -4.80 -1.90
C ALA A 55 0.60 -4.84 -1.15
N ALA A 56 -0.25 -3.83 -1.34
CA ALA A 56 -1.59 -3.80 -0.76
C ALA A 56 -2.50 -4.88 -1.37
N LEU A 57 -2.43 -5.09 -2.70
CA LEU A 57 -3.11 -6.20 -3.40
C LEU A 57 -2.68 -7.57 -2.88
N ASP A 58 -1.40 -7.76 -2.57
CA ASP A 58 -0.91 -9.00 -1.95
C ASP A 58 -1.37 -9.13 -0.49
N ALA A 59 -1.36 -8.03 0.28
CA ALA A 59 -1.67 -8.04 1.70
C ALA A 59 -3.15 -8.28 2.02
N THR A 60 -4.07 -7.82 1.15
CA THR A 60 -5.52 -7.99 1.34
C THR A 60 -5.97 -9.41 0.96
N GLU A 61 -5.68 -9.87 -0.26
CA GLU A 61 -6.23 -11.14 -0.80
C GLU A 61 -5.25 -11.91 -1.69
N LYS A 62 -3.93 -11.67 -1.60
CA LYS A 62 -2.92 -12.38 -2.42
C LYS A 62 -3.17 -12.27 -3.93
N ARG A 63 -3.57 -11.09 -4.38
CA ARG A 63 -4.02 -10.83 -5.77
C ARG A 63 -3.25 -9.71 -6.47
N ALA A 64 -1.96 -9.59 -6.18
CA ALA A 64 -1.09 -8.70 -6.93
C ALA A 64 -1.01 -9.12 -8.41
N LEU A 65 -0.81 -8.14 -9.29
CA LEU A 65 -0.90 -8.30 -10.74
C LEU A 65 0.48 -8.35 -11.41
N HIS A 66 1.47 -7.67 -10.83
CA HIS A 66 2.79 -7.47 -11.46
C HIS A 66 3.93 -8.09 -10.63
N ILE A 67 3.69 -9.25 -10.01
CA ILE A 67 4.66 -10.01 -9.20
C ILE A 67 5.03 -11.33 -9.89
#